data_AF-A0A1M3H833-F1
#
_entry.id   AF-A0A1M3H833-F1
#
_cell.length_a   1.000
_cell.length_b   1.000
_cell.length_c   1.000
_cell.angle_alpha   90.00
_cell.angle_beta   90.00
_cell.angle_gamma   90.00
#
_symmetry.space_group_name_H-M   'P 1'
#
loop_
_entity.id
_entity.type
_entity.pdbx_description
1 polymer ?
#
loop_
_entity_poly.entity_id
_entity_poly.type
_entity_poly.pdbx_seq_one_letter_code
_entity_poly.pdbx_strand_id
1 'polypeptide(L)'
;MKRIYSIDIARGLVMIIMALDHTRDLLHTDALTQNPTNLATTTPILFFTRWITHLCAPSFVFLSGASAYLSALRRNDVRASRQWLFTRGIFLVLLEITLVNFGVWYDIHFRTLLIQVIAAIGFSFIGLGILYKLPVKTIGVIGLLIIFLHDLLTLLPMVSNPILQFAGALLFGGGLIKAGGTTILFGYPILPWMGIMFAGYAVGPLFTMPEEVRKKRLLQIGLTALGLFVLLRAVNLYGDVAKWSVQKNAVYTFLSFINVSKYPPSLLYTLVMLGILMLFLSFIEGRANRFTRVVTVYGKVPMFYYLIHWNIIHLLMLAMVFLEGYRADQLVFGTFQFGRPPGSGISLWMVYLVWLCVVAALYPLCVWYGKYKTSHPEKRWLRYL
;
A
#
# COMPACT_ATOMS: atom_id res chain seq x y z
N MET A 1 -26.20 -6.91 -6.53
CA MET A 1 -25.71 -5.71 -5.80
C MET A 1 -25.05 -4.76 -6.78
N LYS A 2 -25.37 -3.46 -6.72
CA LYS A 2 -24.68 -2.41 -7.48
C LYS A 2 -23.24 -2.23 -6.96
N ARG A 3 -22.34 -1.77 -7.83
CA ARG A 3 -20.95 -1.46 -7.49
C ARG A 3 -20.91 -0.31 -6.47
N ILE A 4 -20.10 -0.42 -5.43
CA ILE A 4 -20.02 0.61 -4.38
C ILE A 4 -19.05 1.71 -4.83
N TYR A 5 -19.62 2.88 -5.10
CA TYR A 5 -18.91 4.00 -5.69
C TYR A 5 -17.82 4.56 -4.77
N SER A 6 -18.06 4.64 -3.45
CA SER A 6 -17.08 5.14 -2.48
C SER A 6 -15.79 4.32 -2.41
N ILE A 7 -15.87 3.00 -2.56
CA ILE A 7 -14.69 2.12 -2.63
C ILE A 7 -13.84 2.42 -3.87
N ASP A 8 -14.47 2.61 -5.03
CA ASP A 8 -13.73 2.94 -6.26
C ASP A 8 -13.10 4.33 -6.18
N ILE A 9 -13.78 5.33 -5.60
CA ILE A 9 -13.19 6.66 -5.38
C ILE A 9 -11.95 6.54 -4.48
N ALA A 10 -12.06 5.85 -3.34
CA ALA A 10 -10.94 5.70 -2.40
C ALA A 10 -9.73 5.01 -3.04
N ARG A 11 -9.96 3.91 -3.79
CA ARG A 11 -8.90 3.27 -4.57
C ARG A 11 -8.28 4.19 -5.60
N GLY A 12 -9.12 4.95 -6.32
CA GLY A 12 -8.66 5.88 -7.35
C GLY A 12 -7.79 7.00 -6.78
N LEU A 13 -8.22 7.60 -5.66
CA LEU A 13 -7.46 8.66 -5.00
C LEU A 13 -6.11 8.12 -4.52
N VAL A 14 -6.14 6.95 -3.88
CA VAL A 14 -4.94 6.29 -3.40
C VAL A 14 -3.99 5.94 -4.55
N MET A 15 -4.49 5.58 -5.74
CA MET A 15 -3.66 5.35 -6.91
C MET A 15 -2.95 6.60 -7.41
N ILE A 16 -3.67 7.72 -7.45
CA ILE A 16 -3.13 9.02 -7.83
C ILE A 16 -2.02 9.40 -6.84
N ILE A 17 -2.26 9.29 -5.53
CA ILE A 17 -1.28 9.60 -4.48
C ILE A 17 -0.09 8.64 -4.52
N MET A 18 -0.30 7.33 -4.74
CA MET A 18 0.79 6.35 -4.80
C MET A 18 1.79 6.66 -5.91
N ALA A 19 1.30 7.12 -7.08
CA ALA A 19 2.19 7.50 -8.18
C ALA A 19 3.12 8.67 -7.79
N LEU A 20 2.73 9.53 -6.85
CA LEU A 20 3.61 10.58 -6.33
C LEU A 20 4.80 9.97 -5.57
N ASP A 21 4.56 8.94 -4.76
CA ASP A 21 5.60 8.24 -4.00
C ASP A 21 6.65 7.66 -4.94
N HIS A 22 6.20 6.95 -5.98
CA HIS A 22 7.09 6.30 -6.94
C HIS A 22 7.80 7.29 -7.86
N THR A 23 7.14 8.38 -8.25
CA THR A 23 7.79 9.46 -9.00
C THR A 23 8.89 10.11 -8.16
N ARG A 24 8.62 10.38 -6.88
CA ARG A 24 9.60 10.93 -5.94
C ARG A 24 10.76 9.97 -5.72
N ASP A 25 10.50 8.68 -5.48
CA ASP A 25 11.54 7.66 -5.27
C ASP A 25 12.47 7.51 -6.48
N LEU A 26 11.91 7.55 -7.69
CA LEU A 26 12.68 7.34 -8.91
C LEU A 26 13.30 8.62 -9.47
N LEU A 27 12.74 9.82 -9.25
CA LEU A 27 13.23 11.03 -9.93
C LEU A 27 13.80 12.10 -8.99
N HIS A 28 13.45 12.12 -7.70
CA HIS A 28 13.95 13.17 -6.81
C HIS A 28 15.46 13.02 -6.58
N THR A 29 16.20 14.13 -6.60
CA THR A 29 17.67 14.16 -6.45
C THR A 29 18.13 13.40 -5.19
N ASP A 30 17.52 13.66 -4.05
CA ASP A 30 17.93 13.07 -2.77
C ASP A 30 17.33 11.68 -2.47
N ALA A 31 16.52 11.12 -3.38
CA ALA A 31 15.76 9.89 -3.10
C ALA A 31 16.62 8.66 -2.79
N LEU A 32 17.83 8.59 -3.35
CA LEU A 32 18.73 7.45 -3.18
C LEU A 32 19.55 7.53 -1.89
N THR A 33 19.71 8.73 -1.32
CA THR A 33 20.66 9.00 -0.23
C THR A 33 19.97 9.44 1.06
N GLN A 34 18.74 9.97 0.98
CA GLN A 34 18.04 10.54 2.12
C GLN A 34 16.68 9.90 2.35
N ASN A 35 16.35 9.74 3.63
CA ASN A 35 14.98 9.41 4.04
C ASN A 35 14.13 10.70 4.11
N PRO A 36 13.03 10.81 3.34
CA PRO A 36 12.19 12.02 3.31
C PRO A 36 11.47 12.33 4.63
N THR A 37 11.43 11.41 5.60
CA THR A 37 10.88 11.69 6.95
C THR A 37 11.95 11.85 8.03
N ASN A 38 13.24 11.87 7.67
CA ASN A 38 14.31 12.19 8.61
C ASN A 38 14.22 13.66 9.03
N LEU A 39 13.87 13.93 10.29
CA LEU A 39 13.65 15.28 10.80
C LEU A 39 14.91 16.16 10.81
N ALA A 40 16.10 15.54 10.72
CA ALA A 40 17.37 16.26 10.63
C ALA A 40 17.56 16.92 9.25
N THR A 41 17.14 16.25 8.17
CA THR A 41 17.41 16.69 6.78
C THR A 41 16.15 17.08 6.02
N THR A 42 14.97 16.66 6.46
CA THR A 42 13.72 16.91 5.74
C THR A 42 13.23 18.36 5.85
N THR A 43 12.39 18.73 4.88
CA THR A 43 11.56 19.93 4.90
C THR A 43 10.10 19.53 5.12
N PRO A 44 9.23 20.41 5.64
CA PRO A 44 7.81 20.09 5.80
C PRO A 44 7.14 19.59 4.52
N ILE A 45 7.48 20.19 3.36
CA ILE A 45 6.90 19.80 2.07
C ILE A 45 7.35 18.40 1.63
N LEU A 46 8.64 18.06 1.81
CA LEU A 46 9.16 16.72 1.52
C LEU A 46 8.59 15.68 2.48
N PHE A 47 8.51 16.00 3.77
CA PHE A 47 7.89 15.16 4.78
C PHE A 47 6.44 14.83 4.42
N PHE A 48 5.61 15.83 4.13
CA PHE A 48 4.21 15.60 3.78
C PHE A 48 4.06 14.86 2.45
N THR A 49 4.96 15.09 1.48
CA THR A 49 4.99 14.30 0.23
C THR A 49 5.13 12.82 0.52
N ARG A 50 5.97 12.44 1.49
CA ARG A 50 6.10 11.04 1.92
C ARG A 50 4.94 10.60 2.82
N TRP A 51 4.53 11.44 3.75
CA TRP A 51 3.57 11.05 4.77
C TRP A 51 2.18 10.80 4.18
N ILE A 52 1.72 11.60 3.22
CA ILE A 52 0.40 11.36 2.59
C ILE A 52 0.34 10.02 1.83
N THR A 53 1.47 9.53 1.31
CA THR A 53 1.54 8.26 0.58
C THR A 53 1.56 7.06 1.53
N HIS A 54 1.75 7.26 2.84
CA HIS A 54 1.50 6.22 3.84
C HIS A 54 0.05 5.74 3.81
N LEU A 55 -0.90 6.57 3.37
CA LEU A 55 -2.29 6.17 3.21
C LEU A 55 -2.45 5.00 2.23
N CYS A 56 -1.54 4.83 1.26
CA CYS A 56 -1.78 3.98 0.10
C CYS A 56 -1.86 2.49 0.41
N ALA A 57 -0.80 1.94 1.02
CA ALA A 57 -0.71 0.53 1.33
C ALA A 57 -1.85 0.01 2.25
N PRO A 58 -2.11 0.61 3.44
CA PRO A 58 -3.18 0.14 4.32
C PRO A 58 -4.55 0.28 3.67
N SER A 59 -4.77 1.32 2.86
CA SER A 59 -6.02 1.47 2.12
C SER A 59 -6.25 0.35 1.11
N PHE A 60 -5.24 -0.04 0.33
CA PHE A 60 -5.39 -1.15 -0.61
C PHE A 60 -5.66 -2.47 0.08
N VAL A 61 -4.91 -2.77 1.15
CA VAL A 61 -5.02 -4.02 1.89
C VAL A 61 -6.40 -4.11 2.57
N PHE A 62 -6.82 -3.05 3.25
CA PHE A 62 -8.12 -2.94 3.91
C PHE A 62 -9.29 -3.04 2.91
N LEU A 63 -9.28 -2.25 1.84
CA LEU A 63 -10.34 -2.26 0.83
C LEU A 63 -10.38 -3.57 0.04
N SER A 64 -9.26 -4.29 -0.06
CA SER A 64 -9.21 -5.65 -0.62
C SER A 64 -9.97 -6.64 0.26
N GLY A 65 -9.81 -6.57 1.59
CA GLY A 65 -10.61 -7.32 2.55
C GLY A 65 -12.11 -7.03 2.42
N ALA A 66 -12.49 -5.75 2.41
CA ALA A 66 -13.89 -5.34 2.25
C ALA A 66 -14.48 -5.85 0.91
N SER A 67 -13.70 -5.79 -0.17
CA SER A 67 -14.13 -6.30 -1.47
C SER A 67 -14.20 -7.83 -1.53
N ALA A 68 -13.36 -8.55 -0.79
CA ALA A 68 -13.46 -10.00 -0.67
C ALA A 68 -14.78 -10.41 -0.03
N TYR A 69 -15.20 -9.74 1.05
CA TYR A 69 -16.51 -9.97 1.67
C TYR A 69 -17.66 -9.75 0.67
N LEU A 70 -17.66 -8.61 -0.02
CA LEU A 70 -18.69 -8.28 -1.00
C LEU A 70 -18.69 -9.22 -2.20
N SER A 71 -17.53 -9.73 -2.60
CA SER A 71 -17.38 -10.72 -3.66
C SER A 71 -17.96 -12.07 -3.25
N ALA A 72 -17.63 -12.53 -2.05
CA ALA A 72 -18.16 -13.75 -1.45
C ALA A 72 -19.69 -13.71 -1.33
N LEU A 73 -20.24 -12.58 -0.85
CA LEU A 73 -21.68 -12.37 -0.73
C LEU A 73 -22.39 -12.46 -2.08
N ARG A 74 -21.80 -11.93 -3.16
CA ARG A 74 -22.35 -12.07 -4.51
C ARG A 74 -22.31 -13.50 -5.03
N ARG A 75 -21.28 -14.26 -4.64
CA ARG A 75 -21.06 -15.63 -5.13
C ARG A 75 -21.99 -16.63 -4.45
N ASN A 76 -22.35 -16.36 -3.20
CA ASN A 76 -23.26 -17.17 -2.37
C ASN A 76 -22.89 -18.67 -2.33
N ASP A 77 -21.59 -18.97 -2.40
CA ASP A 77 -21.06 -20.34 -2.38
C ASP A 77 -19.75 -20.34 -1.58
N VAL A 78 -19.73 -21.10 -0.49
CA VAL A 78 -18.60 -21.21 0.43
C VAL A 78 -17.38 -21.83 -0.24
N ARG A 79 -17.57 -22.93 -0.98
CA ARG A 79 -16.48 -23.66 -1.64
C ARG A 79 -15.87 -22.81 -2.74
N ALA A 80 -16.71 -22.21 -3.59
CA ALA A 80 -16.25 -21.39 -4.69
C ALA A 80 -15.60 -20.07 -4.21
N SER A 81 -16.08 -19.48 -3.12
CA SER A 81 -15.47 -18.28 -2.53
C SER A 81 -14.10 -18.58 -1.93
N ARG A 82 -13.97 -19.71 -1.22
CA ARG A 82 -12.71 -20.19 -0.68
C ARG A 82 -11.69 -20.49 -1.79
N GLN A 83 -12.09 -21.23 -2.83
CA GLN A 83 -11.24 -21.49 -3.99
C GLN A 83 -10.79 -20.20 -4.67
N TRP A 84 -11.71 -19.25 -4.86
CA TRP A 84 -11.39 -17.96 -5.45
C TRP A 84 -10.34 -17.19 -4.62
N LEU A 85 -10.47 -17.18 -3.29
CA LEU A 85 -9.48 -16.56 -2.39
C LEU A 85 -8.09 -17.19 -2.55
N PHE A 86 -7.99 -18.53 -2.55
CA PHE A 86 -6.71 -19.22 -2.75
C PHE A 86 -6.12 -18.94 -4.13
N THR A 87 -6.89 -19.12 -5.20
CA THR A 87 -6.40 -18.89 -6.58
C THR A 87 -5.98 -17.43 -6.77
N ARG A 88 -6.76 -16.48 -6.25
CA ARG A 88 -6.42 -15.06 -6.31
C ARG A 88 -5.17 -14.74 -5.49
N GLY A 89 -5.05 -15.32 -4.30
CA GLY A 89 -3.91 -15.13 -3.43
C GLY A 89 -2.62 -15.65 -4.04
N ILE A 90 -2.61 -16.89 -4.52
CA ILE A 90 -1.48 -17.51 -5.22
C ILE A 90 -1.10 -16.68 -6.45
N PHE A 91 -2.08 -16.26 -7.26
CA PHE A 91 -1.82 -15.42 -8.42
C PHE A 91 -1.10 -14.12 -8.04
N LEU A 92 -1.50 -13.43 -6.98
CA LEU A 92 -0.86 -12.18 -6.57
C LEU A 92 0.56 -12.40 -6.05
N VAL A 93 0.82 -13.48 -5.31
CA VAL A 93 2.18 -13.85 -4.89
C VAL A 93 3.05 -14.14 -6.11
N LEU A 94 2.57 -14.95 -7.06
CA LEU A 94 3.30 -15.25 -8.30
C LEU A 94 3.55 -14.00 -9.13
N LEU A 95 2.55 -13.12 -9.26
CA LEU A 95 2.67 -11.85 -9.96
C LEU A 95 3.75 -10.97 -9.34
N GLU A 96 3.83 -10.95 -8.01
CA GLU A 96 4.81 -10.12 -7.32
C GLU A 96 6.24 -10.63 -7.52
N ILE A 97 6.48 -11.92 -7.28
CA ILE A 97 7.82 -12.51 -7.41
C ILE A 97 8.33 -12.51 -8.86
N THR A 98 7.44 -12.42 -9.84
CA THR A 98 7.78 -12.38 -11.27
C THR A 98 7.68 -10.95 -11.82
N LEU A 99 6.54 -10.58 -12.40
CA LEU A 99 6.36 -9.36 -13.19
C LEU A 99 6.64 -8.09 -12.39
N VAL A 100 6.22 -8.02 -11.13
CA VAL A 100 6.43 -6.82 -10.31
C VAL A 100 7.90 -6.68 -9.96
N ASN A 101 8.56 -7.75 -9.51
CA ASN A 101 9.99 -7.71 -9.22
C ASN A 101 10.84 -7.37 -10.44
N PHE A 102 10.51 -7.95 -11.61
CA PHE A 102 11.12 -7.55 -12.86
C PHE A 102 10.89 -6.06 -13.17
N GLY A 103 9.65 -5.58 -13.02
CA GLY A 103 9.34 -4.17 -13.22
C GLY A 103 10.05 -3.23 -12.24
N VAL A 104 10.24 -3.63 -10.98
CA VAL A 104 10.91 -2.81 -9.95
C VAL A 104 12.42 -2.71 -10.21
N TRP A 105 13.06 -3.82 -10.55
CA TRP A 105 14.52 -3.90 -10.62
C TRP A 105 15.10 -3.87 -12.03
N TYR A 106 14.30 -4.19 -13.06
CA TYR A 106 14.75 -4.42 -14.44
C TYR A 106 15.88 -5.48 -14.52
N ASP A 107 15.94 -6.39 -13.55
CA ASP A 107 16.93 -7.46 -13.47
C ASP A 107 16.32 -8.82 -13.83
N ILE A 108 16.68 -9.35 -15.00
CA ILE A 108 16.23 -10.67 -15.49
C ILE A 108 16.76 -11.84 -14.64
N HIS A 109 17.82 -11.63 -13.85
CA HIS A 109 18.41 -12.66 -13.01
C HIS A 109 17.78 -12.71 -11.62
N PHE A 110 16.86 -11.79 -11.29
CA PHE A 110 16.16 -11.72 -10.02
C PHE A 110 17.11 -11.77 -8.80
N ARG A 111 18.26 -11.09 -8.87
CA ARG A 111 19.27 -11.08 -7.79
C ARG A 111 18.74 -10.42 -6.52
N THR A 112 17.74 -9.55 -6.67
CA THR A 112 16.96 -9.01 -5.56
C THR A 112 15.49 -9.38 -5.74
N LEU A 113 14.91 -10.02 -4.73
CA LEU A 113 13.48 -10.25 -4.62
C LEU A 113 12.92 -9.37 -3.51
N LEU A 114 11.96 -8.53 -3.85
CA LEU A 114 11.27 -7.65 -2.93
C LEU A 114 9.85 -8.19 -2.72
N ILE A 115 9.54 -8.54 -1.48
CA ILE A 115 8.20 -8.94 -1.02
C ILE A 115 7.47 -7.68 -0.56
N GLN A 116 6.59 -7.17 -1.42
CA GLN A 116 5.81 -5.96 -1.27
C GLN A 116 4.34 -6.23 -0.88
N VAL A 117 3.55 -5.17 -1.02
CA VAL A 117 2.13 -5.10 -0.70
C VAL A 117 1.29 -6.09 -1.51
N ILE A 118 1.69 -6.48 -2.73
CA ILE A 118 0.90 -7.37 -3.58
C ILE A 118 0.98 -8.81 -3.05
N ALA A 119 2.16 -9.30 -2.67
CA ALA A 119 2.26 -10.60 -2.00
C ALA A 119 1.64 -10.56 -0.61
N ALA A 120 1.78 -9.47 0.15
CA ALA A 120 1.09 -9.34 1.44
C ALA A 120 -0.44 -9.47 1.29
N ILE A 121 -1.03 -8.84 0.26
CA ILE A 121 -2.45 -9.03 -0.10
C ILE A 121 -2.70 -10.49 -0.51
N GLY A 122 -1.81 -11.08 -1.32
CA GLY A 122 -1.91 -12.46 -1.77
C GLY A 122 -1.96 -13.48 -0.63
N PHE A 123 -0.99 -13.42 0.29
CA PHE A 123 -0.95 -14.24 1.50
C PHE A 123 -2.14 -13.97 2.42
N SER A 124 -2.60 -12.72 2.52
CA SER A 124 -3.78 -12.38 3.32
C SER A 124 -5.07 -12.97 2.73
N PHE A 125 -5.20 -13.07 1.40
CA PHE A 125 -6.31 -13.81 0.78
C PHE A 125 -6.24 -15.32 1.05
N ILE A 126 -5.03 -15.90 1.03
CA ILE A 126 -4.82 -17.31 1.42
C ILE A 126 -5.25 -17.51 2.87
N GLY A 127 -4.81 -16.65 3.80
CA GLY A 127 -5.21 -16.66 5.21
C GLY A 127 -6.72 -16.53 5.39
N LEU A 128 -7.35 -15.60 4.67
CA LEU A 128 -8.80 -15.44 4.66
C LEU A 128 -9.51 -16.69 4.11
N GLY A 129 -8.95 -17.36 3.09
CA GLY A 129 -9.45 -18.61 2.55
C GLY A 129 -9.39 -19.78 3.54
N ILE A 130 -8.36 -19.81 4.40
CA ILE A 130 -8.26 -20.78 5.50
C ILE A 130 -9.35 -20.51 6.54
N LEU A 131 -9.51 -19.26 6.96
CA LEU A 131 -10.45 -18.85 8.01
C LEU A 131 -11.88 -18.60 7.51
N TYR A 132 -12.16 -18.81 6.21
CA TYR A 132 -13.39 -18.36 5.56
C TYR A 132 -14.69 -18.89 6.20
N LYS A 133 -14.64 -20.08 6.80
CA LYS A 133 -15.81 -20.68 7.48
C LYS A 133 -16.15 -20.02 8.82
N LEU A 134 -15.24 -19.23 9.38
CA LEU A 134 -15.48 -18.52 10.64
C LEU A 134 -16.45 -17.36 10.44
N PRO A 135 -17.23 -16.99 11.47
CA PRO A 135 -18.05 -15.79 11.43
C PRO A 135 -17.20 -14.55 11.11
N VAL A 136 -17.77 -13.61 10.35
CA VAL A 136 -17.12 -12.33 9.99
C VAL A 136 -16.61 -11.59 11.23
N LYS A 137 -17.36 -11.63 12.33
CA LYS A 137 -16.96 -11.05 13.62
C LYS A 137 -15.68 -11.66 14.16
N THR A 138 -15.55 -12.99 14.10
CA THR A 138 -14.37 -13.72 14.58
C THR A 138 -13.14 -13.35 13.75
N ILE A 139 -13.27 -13.29 12.42
CA ILE A 139 -12.18 -12.83 11.54
C ILE A 139 -11.77 -11.39 11.89
N GLY A 140 -12.75 -10.52 12.16
CA GLY A 140 -12.50 -9.15 12.61
C GLY A 140 -11.75 -9.09 13.94
N VAL A 141 -12.15 -9.88 14.93
CA VAL A 141 -11.45 -9.97 16.23
C VAL A 141 -10.02 -10.46 16.05
N ILE A 142 -9.79 -11.49 15.23
CA ILE A 142 -8.43 -11.96 14.90
C ILE A 142 -7.61 -10.83 14.26
N GLY A 143 -8.19 -10.09 13.31
CA GLY A 143 -7.53 -8.97 12.66
C GLY A 143 -7.14 -7.85 13.64
N LEU A 144 -8.06 -7.50 14.55
CA LEU A 144 -7.79 -6.51 15.60
C LEU A 144 -6.74 -7.00 16.60
N LEU A 145 -6.79 -8.26 17.05
CA LEU A 145 -5.77 -8.83 17.92
C LEU A 145 -4.39 -8.78 17.27
N ILE A 146 -4.28 -9.08 15.98
CA ILE A 146 -3.04 -8.93 15.24
C ILE A 146 -2.58 -7.47 15.27
N ILE A 147 -3.41 -6.52 14.82
CA ILE A 147 -3.07 -5.08 14.76
C ILE A 147 -2.63 -4.54 16.13
N PHE A 148 -3.33 -4.93 17.20
CA PHE A 148 -3.09 -4.39 18.53
C PHE A 148 -1.94 -5.06 19.26
N LEU A 149 -1.53 -6.27 18.89
CA LEU A 149 -0.56 -7.06 19.67
C LEU A 149 0.71 -7.41 18.89
N HIS A 150 0.75 -7.27 17.56
CA HIS A 150 1.93 -7.69 16.80
C HIS A 150 3.18 -6.87 17.15
N ASP A 151 3.03 -5.61 17.60
CA ASP A 151 4.16 -4.79 18.02
C ASP A 151 4.87 -5.36 19.26
N LEU A 152 4.19 -6.17 20.09
CA LEU A 152 4.82 -6.87 21.22
C LEU A 152 5.89 -7.87 20.76
N LEU A 153 5.83 -8.34 19.51
CA LEU A 153 6.84 -9.24 18.96
C LEU A 153 8.21 -8.57 18.83
N THR A 154 8.27 -7.23 18.83
CA THR A 154 9.54 -6.48 18.86
C THR A 154 10.30 -6.64 20.19
N LEU A 155 9.63 -7.11 21.25
CA LEU A 155 10.25 -7.41 22.54
C LEU A 155 10.96 -8.76 22.57
N LEU A 156 10.74 -9.61 21.56
CA LEU A 156 11.38 -10.92 21.48
C LEU A 156 12.86 -10.77 21.08
N PRO A 157 13.75 -11.59 21.66
CA PRO A 157 15.16 -11.55 21.30
C PRO A 157 15.38 -11.96 19.84
N MET A 158 16.46 -11.44 19.25
CA MET A 158 16.88 -11.82 17.91
C MET A 158 17.20 -13.32 17.88
N VAL A 159 16.61 -14.02 16.91
CA VAL A 159 16.81 -15.46 16.73
C VAL A 159 18.04 -15.70 15.87
N SER A 160 18.93 -16.61 16.26
CA SER A 160 20.16 -16.94 15.51
C SER A 160 19.95 -18.00 14.41
N ASN A 161 18.90 -18.83 14.53
CA ASN A 161 18.60 -19.86 13.54
C ASN A 161 18.13 -19.25 12.19
N PRO A 162 18.77 -19.57 11.05
CA PRO A 162 18.45 -18.96 9.76
C PRO A 162 17.01 -19.18 9.28
N ILE A 163 16.41 -20.35 9.55
CA ILE A 163 15.03 -20.66 9.15
C ILE A 163 14.05 -19.81 9.94
N LEU A 164 14.28 -19.67 11.25
CA LEU A 164 13.45 -18.83 12.10
C LEU A 164 13.63 -17.34 11.80
N GLN A 165 14.83 -16.89 11.43
CA GLN A 165 15.04 -15.53 10.91
C GLN A 165 14.24 -15.28 9.63
N PHE A 166 14.27 -16.23 8.69
CA PHE A 166 13.49 -16.14 7.46
C PHE A 166 12.00 -16.07 7.73
N ALA A 167 11.47 -16.99 8.54
CA ALA A 167 10.08 -16.99 8.94
C ALA A 167 9.71 -15.69 9.67
N GLY A 168 10.58 -15.21 10.55
CA GLY A 168 10.38 -13.98 11.32
C GLY A 168 10.33 -12.71 10.45
N ALA A 169 11.23 -12.60 9.47
CA ALA A 169 11.25 -11.50 8.52
C ALA A 169 10.02 -11.53 7.60
N LEU A 170 9.65 -12.72 7.10
CA LEU A 170 8.48 -12.89 6.25
C LEU A 170 7.17 -12.58 6.99
N LEU A 171 7.03 -13.02 8.24
CA LEU A 171 5.77 -12.95 8.98
C LEU A 171 5.61 -11.65 9.79
N PHE A 172 6.68 -11.15 10.43
CA PHE A 172 6.55 -10.13 11.48
C PHE A 172 7.34 -8.85 11.22
N GLY A 173 8.66 -8.96 11.06
CA GLY A 173 9.57 -7.81 11.17
C GLY A 173 10.02 -7.17 9.86
N GLY A 174 9.87 -7.88 8.73
CA GLY A 174 10.52 -7.48 7.49
C GLY A 174 12.05 -7.67 7.54
N GLY A 175 12.76 -7.02 6.62
CA GLY A 175 14.22 -6.99 6.59
C GLY A 175 14.84 -7.67 5.37
N LEU A 176 16.17 -7.74 5.35
CA LEU A 176 16.96 -8.23 4.22
C LEU A 176 17.64 -9.55 4.59
N ILE A 177 17.40 -10.59 3.79
CA ILE A 177 17.99 -11.92 3.95
C ILE A 177 18.71 -12.31 2.68
N LYS A 178 19.96 -12.75 2.81
CA LYS A 178 20.72 -13.32 1.70
C LYS A 178 20.53 -14.84 1.68
N ALA A 179 20.07 -15.37 0.54
CA ALA A 179 19.85 -16.80 0.34
C ALA A 179 20.36 -17.21 -1.05
N GLY A 180 21.38 -18.06 -1.10
CA GLY A 180 21.87 -18.66 -2.36
C GLY A 180 22.26 -17.65 -3.45
N GLY A 181 22.87 -16.53 -3.08
CA GLY A 181 23.24 -15.45 -4.04
C GLY A 181 22.11 -14.48 -4.38
N THR A 182 20.87 -14.75 -3.92
CA THR A 182 19.73 -13.84 -4.03
C THR A 182 19.55 -13.05 -2.73
N THR A 183 19.24 -11.77 -2.84
CA THR A 183 18.86 -10.91 -1.72
C THR A 183 17.34 -10.81 -1.67
N ILE A 184 16.73 -11.29 -0.58
CA ILE A 184 15.28 -11.20 -0.37
C ILE A 184 15.01 -10.08 0.64
N LEU A 185 14.26 -9.09 0.21
CA LEU A 185 13.83 -7.95 1.00
C LEU A 185 12.35 -8.09 1.35
N PHE A 186 12.04 -8.25 2.62
CA PHE A 186 10.70 -8.28 3.16
C PHE A 186 10.28 -6.86 3.54
N GLY A 187 9.66 -6.14 2.60
CA GLY A 187 9.12 -4.80 2.86
C GLY A 187 7.77 -4.84 3.57
N TYR A 188 6.98 -5.89 3.33
CA TYR A 188 5.60 -5.98 3.81
C TYR A 188 5.39 -7.33 4.54
N PRO A 189 5.76 -7.44 5.83
CA PRO A 189 5.63 -8.68 6.57
C PRO A 189 4.16 -9.12 6.69
N ILE A 190 3.91 -10.39 6.44
CA ILE A 190 2.57 -10.90 6.15
C ILE A 190 1.58 -10.62 7.30
N LEU A 191 1.97 -10.87 8.56
CA LEU A 191 1.01 -10.90 9.66
C LEU A 191 0.39 -9.52 9.95
N PRO A 192 1.14 -8.42 10.14
CA PRO A 192 0.54 -7.10 10.35
C PRO A 192 -0.42 -6.67 9.22
N TRP A 193 -0.03 -6.89 7.96
CA TRP A 193 -0.88 -6.57 6.81
C TRP A 193 -2.11 -7.48 6.72
N MET A 194 -1.99 -8.75 7.10
CA MET A 194 -3.13 -9.67 7.21
C MET A 194 -4.15 -9.18 8.24
N GLY A 195 -3.69 -8.64 9.37
CA GLY A 195 -4.55 -7.99 10.36
C GLY A 195 -5.40 -6.87 9.75
N ILE A 196 -4.77 -5.99 8.95
CA ILE A 196 -5.44 -4.91 8.22
C ILE A 196 -6.46 -5.45 7.22
N MET A 197 -6.14 -6.51 6.48
CA MET A 197 -7.10 -7.13 5.55
C MET A 197 -8.31 -7.73 6.29
N PHE A 198 -8.08 -8.42 7.40
CA PHE A 198 -9.14 -9.04 8.20
C PHE A 198 -10.07 -7.99 8.81
N ALA A 199 -9.52 -6.88 9.32
CA ALA A 199 -10.31 -5.71 9.73
C ALA A 199 -11.15 -5.16 8.56
N GLY A 200 -10.56 -5.06 7.36
CA GLY A 200 -11.27 -4.67 6.14
C GLY A 200 -12.41 -5.62 5.77
N TYR A 201 -12.18 -6.94 5.87
CA TYR A 201 -13.21 -7.96 5.65
C TYR A 201 -14.37 -7.82 6.65
N ALA A 202 -14.06 -7.55 7.92
CA ALA A 202 -15.05 -7.34 8.97
C ALA A 202 -15.86 -6.04 8.82
N VAL A 203 -15.32 -5.03 8.13
CA VAL A 203 -16.06 -3.81 7.74
C VAL A 203 -16.88 -4.02 6.45
N GLY A 204 -16.64 -5.09 5.70
CA GLY A 204 -17.43 -5.47 4.50
C GLY A 204 -18.96 -5.38 4.66
N PRO A 205 -19.58 -5.93 5.73
CA PRO A 205 -21.02 -5.82 5.98
C PRO A 205 -21.53 -4.38 6.10
N LEU A 206 -20.69 -3.41 6.49
CA LEU A 206 -21.10 -2.01 6.57
C LEU A 206 -21.51 -1.46 5.19
N PHE A 207 -20.92 -1.98 4.13
CA PHE A 207 -21.20 -1.57 2.75
C PHE A 207 -22.50 -2.15 2.18
N THR A 208 -23.20 -3.03 2.92
CA THR A 208 -24.54 -3.51 2.55
C THR A 208 -25.65 -2.75 3.30
N MET A 209 -25.30 -1.93 4.29
CA MET A 209 -26.25 -1.11 5.06
C MET A 209 -26.75 0.10 4.27
N PRO A 210 -27.85 0.75 4.70
CA PRO A 210 -28.26 2.04 4.17
C PRO A 210 -27.15 3.09 4.27
N GLU A 211 -27.14 4.03 3.32
CA GLU A 211 -26.09 5.05 3.18
C GLU A 211 -25.86 5.86 4.45
N GLU A 212 -26.92 6.37 5.07
CA GLU A 212 -26.85 7.18 6.29
C GLU A 212 -26.24 6.41 7.47
N VAL A 213 -26.61 5.13 7.62
CA VAL A 213 -26.05 4.27 8.68
C VAL A 213 -24.58 4.01 8.42
N ARG A 214 -24.22 3.69 7.17
CA ARG A 214 -22.82 3.46 6.76
C ARG A 214 -21.97 4.71 7.02
N LYS A 215 -22.41 5.88 6.58
CA LYS A 215 -21.71 7.16 6.75
C LYS A 215 -21.43 7.46 8.23
N LYS A 216 -22.46 7.34 9.08
CA LYS A 216 -22.33 7.57 10.54
C LYS A 216 -21.35 6.59 11.18
N ARG A 217 -21.41 5.31 10.83
CA ARG A 217 -20.51 4.28 11.38
C ARG A 217 -19.08 4.48 10.91
N LEU A 218 -18.83 4.79 9.64
CA LEU A 218 -17.50 5.11 9.12
C LEU A 218 -16.90 6.31 9.86
N LEU A 219 -17.70 7.37 10.08
CA LEU A 219 -17.28 8.55 10.84
C LEU A 219 -16.87 8.16 12.28
N GLN A 220 -17.71 7.39 12.97
CA GLN A 220 -17.44 6.92 14.33
C GLN A 220 -16.16 6.08 14.40
N ILE A 221 -15.99 5.10 13.51
CA ILE A 221 -14.79 4.26 13.48
C ILE A 221 -13.54 5.11 13.21
N GLY A 222 -13.62 6.05 12.25
CA GLY A 222 -12.53 6.96 11.93
C GLY A 222 -12.12 7.84 13.11
N LEU A 223 -13.09 8.51 13.75
CA LEU A 223 -12.83 9.35 14.92
C LEU A 223 -12.30 8.56 16.11
N THR A 224 -12.83 7.36 16.38
CA THR A 224 -12.33 6.50 17.45
C THR A 224 -10.89 6.06 17.18
N ALA A 225 -10.55 5.67 15.94
CA ALA A 225 -9.20 5.28 15.59
C ALA A 225 -8.20 6.44 15.73
N LEU A 226 -8.57 7.65 15.27
CA LEU A 226 -7.73 8.84 15.42
C LEU A 226 -7.61 9.30 16.87
N GLY A 227 -8.68 9.23 17.65
CA GLY A 227 -8.66 9.52 19.08
C GLY A 227 -7.73 8.57 19.82
N LEU A 228 -7.81 7.27 19.54
CA LEU A 228 -6.92 6.27 20.12
C LEU A 228 -5.47 6.48 19.68
N PHE A 229 -5.22 6.83 18.41
CA PHE A 229 -3.89 7.22 17.94
C PHE A 229 -3.34 8.38 18.75
N VAL A 230 -4.09 9.47 18.93
CA VAL A 230 -3.63 10.64 19.70
C VAL A 230 -3.32 10.27 21.15
N LEU A 231 -4.20 9.50 21.81
CA LEU A 231 -4.01 9.08 23.20
C LEU A 231 -2.75 8.23 23.36
N LEU A 232 -2.58 7.18 22.55
CA LEU A 232 -1.42 6.32 22.62
C LEU A 232 -0.13 7.05 22.22
N ARG A 233 -0.20 7.90 21.19
CA ARG A 233 0.95 8.69 20.73
C ARG A 233 1.38 9.70 21.79
N ALA A 234 0.45 10.36 22.48
CA ALA A 234 0.76 11.28 23.57
C ALA A 234 1.48 10.57 24.74
N VAL A 235 1.07 9.34 25.08
CA VAL A 235 1.74 8.51 26.10
C VAL A 235 3.13 8.06 25.64
N ASN A 236 3.34 7.85 24.34
CA ASN A 236 4.65 7.59 23.71
C ASN A 236 5.37 6.31 24.23
N LEU A 237 4.60 5.29 24.65
CA LEU A 237 5.13 4.03 25.19
C LEU A 237 4.93 2.82 24.28
N TYR A 238 3.78 2.70 23.62
CA TYR A 238 3.38 1.51 22.87
C TYR A 238 2.81 1.84 21.49
N GLY A 239 2.94 0.90 20.56
CA GLY A 239 2.32 0.93 19.24
C GLY A 239 3.15 1.58 18.15
N ASP A 240 4.39 2.00 18.45
CA ASP A 240 5.40 2.37 17.46
C ASP A 240 6.80 2.26 18.07
N VAL A 241 7.76 1.75 17.30
CA VAL A 241 9.17 1.66 17.73
C VAL A 241 9.81 3.06 17.77
N ALA A 242 9.39 3.96 16.88
CA ALA A 242 9.88 5.32 16.81
C ALA A 242 9.09 6.23 17.76
N LYS A 243 9.66 6.50 18.93
CA LYS A 243 9.13 7.51 19.86
C LYS A 243 9.21 8.90 19.25
N TRP A 244 8.17 9.71 19.43
CA TRP A 244 8.27 11.13 19.07
C TRP A 244 9.04 11.88 20.16
N SER A 245 9.62 13.02 19.80
CA SER A 245 10.32 13.90 20.72
C SER A 245 10.21 15.35 20.26
N VAL A 246 10.41 16.29 21.19
CA VAL A 246 10.48 17.72 20.88
C VAL A 246 11.64 17.96 19.91
N GLN A 247 11.38 18.76 18.88
CA GLN A 247 12.33 19.09 17.83
C GLN A 247 12.68 20.57 17.87
N LYS A 248 13.50 21.01 16.92
CA LYS A 248 13.98 22.41 16.76
C LYS A 248 12.89 23.49 16.78
N ASN A 249 11.63 23.16 16.47
CA ASN A 249 10.49 24.06 16.61
C ASN A 249 9.16 23.29 16.67
N ALA A 250 8.04 24.01 16.86
CA ALA A 250 6.70 23.43 16.94
C ALA A 250 6.30 22.63 15.69
N VAL A 251 6.65 23.10 14.49
CA VAL A 251 6.34 22.39 13.23
C VAL A 251 7.04 21.05 13.20
N TYR A 252 8.35 21.00 13.43
CA TYR A 252 9.09 19.74 13.43
C TYR A 252 8.69 18.82 14.59
N THR A 253 8.27 19.37 15.73
CA THR A 253 7.72 18.58 16.84
C THR A 253 6.40 17.93 16.43
N PHE A 254 5.53 18.65 15.72
CA PHE A 254 4.33 18.08 15.13
C PHE A 254 4.66 17.00 14.09
N LEU A 255 5.65 17.23 13.21
CA LEU A 255 6.10 16.21 12.26
C LEU A 255 6.61 14.95 12.99
N SER A 256 7.37 15.10 14.08
CA SER A 256 7.79 13.99 14.94
C SER A 256 6.61 13.24 15.53
N PHE A 257 5.59 13.96 15.99
CA PHE A 257 4.37 13.38 16.55
C PHE A 257 3.63 12.51 15.52
N ILE A 258 3.51 12.94 14.26
CA ILE A 258 2.80 12.19 13.22
C ILE A 258 3.70 11.20 12.45
N ASN A 259 5.02 11.21 12.67
CA ASN A 259 5.96 10.31 12.02
C ASN A 259 5.90 8.92 12.67
N VAL A 260 5.29 7.97 11.96
CA VAL A 260 5.02 6.60 12.45
C VAL A 260 5.54 5.55 11.48
N SER A 261 5.92 4.40 12.03
CA SER A 261 6.62 3.32 11.35
C SER A 261 5.71 2.54 10.39
N LYS A 262 6.10 2.50 9.12
CA LYS A 262 5.37 1.80 8.04
C LYS A 262 5.85 0.36 7.81
N TYR A 263 7.11 0.07 8.11
CA TYR A 263 7.76 -1.20 7.78
C TYR A 263 8.46 -1.80 9.01
N PRO A 264 7.81 -2.73 9.75
CA PRO A 264 6.40 -3.15 9.63
C PRO A 264 5.40 -2.03 9.97
N PRO A 265 4.12 -2.13 9.55
CA PRO A 265 3.12 -1.12 9.88
C PRO A 265 2.80 -1.22 11.37
N SER A 266 3.16 -0.21 12.14
CA SER A 266 2.89 -0.18 13.58
C SER A 266 1.39 -0.05 13.88
N LEU A 267 0.98 -0.31 15.13
CA LEU A 267 -0.37 -0.02 15.60
C LEU A 267 -0.73 1.45 15.35
N LEU A 268 0.15 2.38 15.70
CA LEU A 268 -0.09 3.82 15.53
C LEU A 268 -0.20 4.21 14.06
N TYR A 269 0.65 3.65 13.19
CA TYR A 269 0.52 3.78 11.73
C TYR A 269 -0.85 3.30 11.25
N THR A 270 -1.28 2.14 11.71
CA THR A 270 -2.54 1.54 11.31
C THR A 270 -3.73 2.38 11.75
N LEU A 271 -3.73 2.86 13.00
CA LEU A 271 -4.78 3.71 13.55
C LEU A 271 -4.92 5.04 12.79
N VAL A 272 -3.82 5.75 12.55
CA VAL A 272 -3.88 7.04 11.86
C VAL A 272 -4.29 6.89 10.40
N MET A 273 -3.71 5.92 9.68
CA MET A 273 -3.96 5.77 8.25
C MET A 273 -5.35 5.19 7.96
N LEU A 274 -5.80 4.17 8.72
CA LEU A 274 -7.16 3.65 8.58
C LEU A 274 -8.20 4.62 9.13
N GLY A 275 -7.87 5.38 10.18
CA GLY A 275 -8.72 6.46 10.69
C GLY A 275 -9.01 7.51 9.61
N ILE A 276 -7.97 8.01 8.94
CA ILE A 276 -8.09 8.94 7.80
C ILE A 276 -8.90 8.33 6.67
N LEU A 277 -8.64 7.06 6.31
CA LEU A 277 -9.41 6.35 5.27
C LEU A 277 -10.91 6.27 5.63
N MET A 278 -11.26 5.95 6.87
CA MET A 278 -12.67 5.85 7.29
C MET A 278 -13.37 7.21 7.26
N LEU A 279 -12.70 8.27 7.70
CA LEU A 279 -13.21 9.65 7.57
C LEU A 279 -13.39 10.03 6.11
N PHE A 280 -12.41 9.72 5.26
CA PHE A 280 -12.49 9.96 3.84
C PHE A 280 -13.68 9.23 3.21
N LEU A 281 -13.84 7.93 3.47
CA LEU A 281 -14.97 7.13 2.99
C LEU A 281 -16.32 7.70 3.46
N SER A 282 -16.43 8.11 4.72
CA SER A 282 -17.63 8.76 5.25
C SER A 282 -17.95 10.06 4.51
N PHE A 283 -16.92 10.87 4.22
CA PHE A 283 -17.08 12.15 3.55
C PHE A 283 -17.54 12.01 2.10
N ILE A 284 -16.99 11.05 1.34
CA ILE A 284 -17.32 10.84 -0.07
C ILE A 284 -18.61 10.05 -0.31
N GLU A 285 -19.20 9.51 0.75
CA GLU A 285 -20.44 8.75 0.66
C GLU A 285 -21.57 9.62 0.06
N GLY A 286 -22.33 9.07 -0.89
CA GLY A 286 -23.39 9.79 -1.62
C GLY A 286 -22.91 10.83 -2.63
N ARG A 287 -21.61 11.15 -2.71
CA ARG A 287 -21.10 12.21 -3.59
C ARG A 287 -20.84 11.71 -5.01
N ALA A 288 -21.45 12.36 -5.99
CA ALA A 288 -21.24 12.10 -7.41
C ALA A 288 -21.00 13.40 -8.21
N ASN A 289 -19.77 13.92 -8.18
CA ASN A 289 -19.39 15.13 -8.91
C ASN A 289 -18.37 14.83 -10.04
N ARG A 290 -17.91 15.86 -10.76
CA ARG A 290 -16.94 15.67 -11.86
C ARG A 290 -15.61 15.09 -11.36
N PHE A 291 -15.12 15.56 -10.22
CA PHE A 291 -13.87 15.07 -9.62
C PHE A 291 -13.97 13.59 -9.24
N THR A 292 -15.01 13.18 -8.52
CA THR A 292 -15.19 11.77 -8.13
C THR A 292 -15.32 10.85 -9.35
N ARG A 293 -15.96 11.32 -10.44
CA ARG A 293 -16.05 10.57 -11.71
C ARG A 293 -14.68 10.32 -12.32
N VAL A 294 -13.82 11.35 -12.39
CA VAL A 294 -12.44 11.20 -12.88
C VAL A 294 -11.66 10.22 -12.00
N VAL A 295 -11.70 10.42 -10.68
CA VAL A 295 -10.97 9.57 -9.72
C VAL A 295 -11.41 8.10 -9.82
N THR A 296 -12.70 7.82 -10.00
CA THR A 296 -13.18 6.44 -10.12
C THR A 296 -12.65 5.70 -11.34
N VAL A 297 -12.19 6.39 -12.39
CA VAL A 297 -11.59 5.73 -13.56
C VAL A 297 -10.38 4.91 -13.13
N TYR A 298 -9.47 5.49 -12.34
CA TYR A 298 -8.29 4.79 -11.82
C TYR A 298 -8.69 3.66 -10.86
N GLY A 299 -9.61 3.95 -9.94
CA GLY A 299 -10.04 2.98 -8.93
C GLY A 299 -10.80 1.78 -9.49
N LYS A 300 -11.31 1.86 -10.72
CA LYS A 300 -11.98 0.74 -11.38
C LYS A 300 -11.03 -0.33 -11.89
N VAL A 301 -9.79 0.03 -12.20
CA VAL A 301 -8.77 -0.83 -12.81
C VAL A 301 -7.41 -0.68 -12.11
N PRO A 302 -7.36 -0.89 -10.78
CA PRO A 302 -6.18 -0.56 -10.01
C PRO A 302 -4.96 -1.41 -10.40
N MET A 303 -5.08 -2.73 -10.56
CA MET A 303 -3.91 -3.55 -10.91
C MET A 303 -3.30 -3.17 -12.27
N PHE A 304 -4.14 -2.88 -13.26
CA PHE A 304 -3.67 -2.31 -14.53
C PHE A 304 -2.89 -0.99 -14.34
N TYR A 305 -3.45 -0.02 -13.63
CA TYR A 305 -2.75 1.24 -13.33
C TYR A 305 -1.41 0.98 -12.62
N TYR A 306 -1.40 0.10 -11.62
CA TYR A 306 -0.20 -0.26 -10.87
C TYR A 306 0.92 -0.78 -11.79
N LEU A 307 0.61 -1.70 -12.69
CA LEU A 307 1.64 -2.28 -13.55
C LEU A 307 2.18 -1.28 -14.59
N ILE A 308 1.32 -0.42 -15.14
CA ILE A 308 1.72 0.49 -16.20
C ILE A 308 2.44 1.73 -15.64
N HIS A 309 1.94 2.33 -14.56
CA HIS A 309 2.51 3.60 -14.05
C HIS A 309 3.97 3.43 -13.61
N TRP A 310 4.32 2.30 -12.99
CA TRP A 310 5.69 2.05 -12.54
C TRP A 310 6.66 2.02 -13.72
N ASN A 311 6.30 1.32 -14.80
CA ASN A 311 7.11 1.25 -16.01
C ASN A 311 7.23 2.62 -16.69
N ILE A 312 6.14 3.41 -16.76
CA ILE A 312 6.20 4.77 -17.31
C ILE A 312 7.16 5.64 -16.50
N ILE A 313 7.04 5.64 -15.17
CA ILE A 313 7.91 6.45 -14.30
C ILE A 313 9.36 6.01 -14.43
N HIS A 314 9.64 4.71 -14.52
CA HIS A 314 10.99 4.20 -14.70
C HIS A 314 11.60 4.63 -16.04
N LEU A 315 10.84 4.56 -17.14
CA LEU A 315 11.28 5.07 -18.44
C LEU A 315 11.52 6.59 -18.42
N LEU A 316 10.70 7.35 -17.70
CA LEU A 316 10.91 8.79 -17.51
C LEU A 316 12.17 9.09 -16.68
N MET A 317 12.47 8.26 -15.67
CA MET A 317 13.71 8.35 -14.92
C MET A 317 14.92 8.10 -15.82
N LEU A 318 14.89 7.07 -16.69
CA LEU A 318 15.98 6.84 -17.65
C LEU A 318 16.13 8.00 -18.62
N ALA A 319 15.02 8.53 -19.15
CA ALA A 319 15.03 9.71 -20.02
C ALA A 319 15.64 10.92 -19.31
N MET A 320 15.25 11.18 -18.06
CA MET A 320 15.83 12.24 -17.22
C MET A 320 17.35 12.08 -17.09
N VAL A 321 17.83 10.87 -16.76
CA VAL A 321 19.28 10.60 -16.63
C VAL A 321 20.04 10.89 -17.93
N PHE A 322 19.52 10.49 -19.10
CA PHE A 322 20.16 10.81 -20.38
C PHE A 322 20.10 12.30 -20.73
N LEU A 323 19.00 12.99 -20.39
CA LEU A 323 18.85 14.43 -20.60
C LEU A 323 19.79 15.26 -19.70
N GLU A 324 20.13 14.75 -18.52
CA GLU A 324 21.15 15.33 -17.63
C GLU A 324 22.59 15.12 -18.15
N GLY A 325 22.77 14.36 -19.23
CA GLY A 325 24.06 14.17 -19.91
C GLY A 325 24.82 12.91 -19.51
N TYR A 326 24.23 12.05 -18.68
CA TYR A 326 24.84 10.76 -18.33
C TYR A 326 24.82 9.79 -19.51
N ARG A 327 25.85 8.96 -19.60
CA ARG A 327 26.01 7.92 -20.61
C ARG A 327 25.53 6.57 -20.09
N ALA A 328 25.23 5.65 -21.01
CA ALA A 328 24.72 4.31 -20.66
C ALA A 328 25.68 3.50 -19.76
N ASP A 329 26.99 3.70 -19.89
CA ASP A 329 28.03 3.06 -19.06
C ASP A 329 28.08 3.59 -17.62
N GLN A 330 27.42 4.72 -17.33
CA GLN A 330 27.34 5.31 -16.00
C GLN A 330 26.09 4.87 -15.22
N LEU A 331 25.17 4.12 -15.85
CA LEU A 331 23.96 3.63 -15.19
C LEU A 331 24.33 2.61 -14.11
N VAL A 332 23.79 2.81 -12.90
CA VAL A 332 24.07 1.94 -11.75
C VAL A 332 22.85 1.07 -11.48
N PHE A 333 22.94 -0.20 -11.87
CA PHE A 333 21.91 -1.21 -11.56
C PHE A 333 22.25 -1.96 -10.28
N GLY A 334 21.26 -2.15 -9.43
CA GLY A 334 21.42 -2.78 -8.12
C GLY A 334 20.26 -2.47 -7.19
N THR A 335 20.24 -3.12 -6.02
CA THR A 335 19.19 -2.92 -5.01
C THR A 335 19.13 -1.43 -4.62
N PHE A 336 17.95 -0.84 -4.82
CA PHE A 336 17.66 0.59 -4.64
C PHE A 336 18.47 1.58 -5.48
N GLN A 337 19.16 1.15 -6.53
CA GLN A 337 19.88 2.06 -7.43
C GLN A 337 19.07 2.41 -8.68
N PHE A 338 18.19 1.50 -9.12
CA PHE A 338 17.23 1.72 -10.22
C PHE A 338 17.85 2.16 -11.55
N GLY A 339 19.15 2.01 -11.78
CA GLY A 339 19.83 2.52 -12.98
C GLY A 339 20.29 3.96 -12.86
N ARG A 340 20.13 4.62 -11.71
CA ARG A 340 20.47 6.03 -11.53
C ARG A 340 21.93 6.25 -11.15
N PRO A 341 22.67 7.08 -11.89
CA PRO A 341 23.97 7.55 -11.47
C PRO A 341 23.88 8.45 -10.21
N PRO A 342 24.89 8.44 -9.32
CA PRO A 342 24.96 9.38 -8.21
C PRO A 342 24.92 10.84 -8.68
N GLY A 343 24.15 11.67 -7.98
CA GLY A 343 23.97 13.09 -8.31
C GLY A 343 22.90 13.38 -9.37
N SER A 344 22.38 12.37 -10.06
CA SER A 344 21.26 12.53 -10.99
C SER A 344 19.97 12.89 -10.25
N GLY A 345 19.01 13.50 -10.92
CA GLY A 345 17.66 13.71 -10.42
C GLY A 345 17.22 15.16 -10.37
N ILE A 346 15.90 15.31 -10.30
CA ILE A 346 15.20 16.58 -10.37
C ILE A 346 14.72 17.08 -9.01
N SER A 347 14.53 18.39 -8.92
CA SER A 347 13.94 19.05 -7.76
C SER A 347 12.51 18.56 -7.46
N LEU A 348 12.09 18.71 -6.20
CA LEU A 348 10.77 18.27 -5.74
C LEU A 348 9.59 18.90 -6.52
N TRP A 349 9.71 20.15 -6.98
CA TRP A 349 8.63 20.78 -7.75
C TRP A 349 8.48 20.13 -9.14
N MET A 350 9.60 19.76 -9.78
CA MET A 350 9.57 19.04 -11.05
C MET A 350 8.98 17.65 -10.86
N VAL A 351 9.24 16.99 -9.72
CA VAL A 351 8.60 15.71 -9.36
C VAL A 351 7.08 15.84 -9.36
N TYR A 352 6.51 16.92 -8.81
CA TYR A 352 5.07 17.15 -8.86
C TYR A 352 4.55 17.36 -10.29
N LEU A 353 5.28 18.09 -11.13
CA LEU A 353 4.91 18.27 -12.53
C LEU A 353 4.91 16.93 -13.28
N VAL A 354 5.97 16.14 -13.15
CA VAL A 354 6.06 14.81 -13.77
C VAL A 354 4.95 13.90 -13.26
N TRP A 355 4.69 13.89 -11.95
CA TRP A 355 3.60 13.12 -11.36
C TRP A 355 2.23 13.49 -11.96
N LEU A 356 1.91 14.78 -12.07
CA LEU A 356 0.66 15.24 -12.69
C LEU A 356 0.56 14.80 -14.16
N CYS A 357 1.66 14.91 -14.92
CA CYS A 357 1.72 14.44 -16.31
C CYS A 357 1.49 12.93 -16.42
N VAL A 358 2.11 12.12 -15.55
CA VAL A 358 1.93 10.65 -15.51
C VAL A 358 0.47 10.30 -15.20
N VAL A 359 -0.13 10.93 -14.19
CA VAL A 359 -1.53 10.71 -13.82
C VAL A 359 -2.47 11.07 -14.98
N ALA A 360 -2.23 12.21 -15.64
CA ALA A 360 -3.01 12.65 -16.80
C ALA A 360 -2.87 11.70 -17.99
N ALA A 361 -1.65 11.26 -18.32
CA ALA A 361 -1.37 10.34 -19.42
C ALA A 361 -1.99 8.94 -19.20
N LEU A 362 -2.06 8.48 -17.95
CA LEU A 362 -2.67 7.19 -17.61
C LEU A 362 -4.20 7.21 -17.65
N TYR A 363 -4.83 8.38 -17.53
CA TYR A 363 -6.29 8.51 -17.56
C TYR A 363 -6.95 7.85 -18.79
N PRO A 364 -6.59 8.21 -20.05
CA PRO A 364 -7.19 7.59 -21.23
C PRO A 364 -6.93 6.09 -21.32
N LEU A 365 -5.76 5.61 -20.86
CA LEU A 365 -5.42 4.19 -20.82
C LEU A 365 -6.32 3.43 -19.84
N CYS A 366 -6.59 4.00 -18.66
CA CYS A 366 -7.52 3.41 -17.69
C CYS A 366 -8.97 3.43 -18.20
N VAL A 367 -9.39 4.49 -18.91
CA VAL A 367 -10.72 4.53 -19.56
C VAL A 367 -10.84 3.40 -20.59
N TRP A 368 -9.85 3.29 -21.47
CA TRP A 368 -9.81 2.25 -22.50
C TRP A 368 -9.84 0.85 -21.89
N TYR A 369 -8.95 0.56 -20.94
CA TYR A 369 -8.85 -0.75 -20.32
C TYR A 369 -10.13 -1.10 -19.55
N GLY A 370 -10.73 -0.13 -18.85
CA GLY A 370 -12.00 -0.31 -18.17
C GLY A 370 -13.14 -0.69 -19.12
N LYS A 371 -13.22 -0.04 -20.30
CA LYS A 371 -14.19 -0.39 -21.36
C LYS A 371 -13.90 -1.78 -21.91
N TYR A 372 -12.64 -2.05 -22.26
CA TYR A 372 -12.21 -3.33 -22.81
C TYR A 372 -12.52 -4.52 -21.89
N LYS A 373 -12.22 -4.38 -20.59
CA LYS A 373 -12.52 -5.40 -19.58
C LYS A 373 -14.02 -5.65 -19.41
N THR A 374 -14.84 -4.61 -19.57
CA THR A 374 -16.30 -4.74 -19.46
C THR A 374 -16.91 -5.38 -20.71
N SER A 375 -16.37 -5.08 -21.89
CA SER A 375 -16.86 -5.61 -23.16
C SER A 375 -16.40 -7.05 -23.46
N HIS A 376 -15.41 -7.57 -22.74
CA HIS A 376 -14.84 -8.91 -22.95
C HIS A 376 -14.95 -9.82 -21.71
N PRO A 377 -16.17 -10.10 -21.20
CA PRO A 377 -16.37 -10.92 -19.99
C PRO A 377 -15.90 -12.37 -20.13
N GLU A 378 -15.76 -12.87 -21.36
CA GLU A 378 -15.25 -14.20 -21.73
C GLU A 378 -13.77 -14.36 -21.40
N LYS A 379 -12.98 -13.28 -21.43
CA LYS A 379 -11.55 -13.27 -21.09
C LYS A 379 -11.36 -13.27 -19.59
N ARG A 380 -11.47 -14.45 -18.98
CA ARG A 380 -11.42 -14.63 -17.50
C ARG A 380 -10.16 -14.05 -16.85
N TRP A 381 -9.03 -14.03 -17.55
CA TRP A 381 -7.77 -13.46 -17.04
C TRP A 381 -7.85 -11.94 -16.79
N LEU A 382 -8.70 -11.21 -17.50
CA LEU A 382 -8.92 -9.76 -17.27
C LEU A 382 -9.51 -9.45 -15.90
N ARG A 383 -10.07 -10.44 -15.20
CA ARG A 383 -10.53 -10.27 -13.82
C ARG A 383 -9.37 -10.22 -12.82
N TYR A 384 -8.19 -10.68 -13.24
CA TYR A 384 -7.00 -10.72 -12.41
C TYR A 384 -6.17 -9.42 -12.46
N LEU A 385 -6.40 -8.58 -13.47
CA LEU A 385 -5.82 -7.25 -13.66
C LEU A 385 -6.91 -6.17 -13.51
#